data_AF-A0A933RFF6-F1
#
_entry.id   AF-A0A933RFF6-F1
#
_cell.length_a   1.000
_cell.length_b   1.000
_cell.length_c   1.000
_cell.angle_alpha   90.00
_cell.angle_beta   90.00
_cell.angle_gamma   90.00
#
_symmetry.space_group_name_H-M   'P 1'
#
loop_
_entity.id
_entity.type
_entity.pdbx_description
1 polymer ?
#
loop_
_entity_poly.entity_id
_entity_poly.type
_entity_poly.pdbx_seq_one_letter_code
_entity_poly.pdbx_strand_id
1 'polypeptide(L)' 'MTTDQLTTSTASGLRNHLQLLERERASAALTPLADDASYMADLMDEIGAVRSAYVGAAVTEIASLRAALDAPLIG' A
#
# COMPACT_ATOMS: atom_id res chain seq x y z
N MET A 1 -7.18 12.21 13.02
CA MET A 1 -6.77 11.40 11.86
C MET A 1 -6.82 12.32 10.65
N THR A 2 -5.67 12.70 10.12
CA THR A 2 -5.55 13.69 9.03
C THR A 2 -5.92 13.03 7.69
N THR A 3 -6.50 13.76 6.75
CA THR A 3 -6.97 13.24 5.44
C THR A 3 -5.87 12.48 4.66
N ASP A 4 -4.61 12.86 4.86
CA ASP A 4 -3.43 12.18 4.32
C ASP A 4 -3.32 10.72 4.82
N GLN A 5 -3.51 10.49 6.12
CA GLN A 5 -3.49 9.16 6.75
C GLN A 5 -4.70 8.28 6.36
N LEU A 6 -5.85 8.89 6.10
CA LEU A 6 -7.02 8.19 5.56
C LEU A 6 -6.72 7.66 4.14
N THR A 7 -6.04 8.47 3.32
CA THR A 7 -5.69 8.09 1.95
C THR A 7 -4.74 6.90 1.96
N THR A 8 -3.69 6.91 2.78
CA THR A 8 -2.75 5.78 2.96
C THR A 8 -3.33 4.56 3.69
N SER A 9 -4.57 4.59 4.18
CA SER A 9 -5.23 3.44 4.80
C SER A 9 -6.20 2.69 3.88
N THR A 10 -6.56 3.27 2.72
CA THR A 10 -7.39 2.62 1.70
C THR A 10 -6.54 1.74 0.79
N ALA A 11 -7.14 0.72 0.17
CA ALA A 11 -6.46 -0.12 -0.81
C ALA A 11 -5.92 0.70 -1.98
N SER A 12 -6.68 1.69 -2.46
CA SER A 12 -6.24 2.55 -3.57
C SER A 12 -5.05 3.45 -3.21
N GLY A 13 -5.04 4.05 -2.01
CA GLY A 13 -3.91 4.86 -1.58
C GLY A 13 -2.67 4.03 -1.23
N LEU A 14 -2.84 2.85 -0.63
CA LEU A 14 -1.73 1.91 -0.41
C LEU A 14 -1.12 1.43 -1.73
N ARG A 15 -1.95 1.20 -2.77
CA ARG A 15 -1.46 0.90 -4.12
C ARG A 15 -0.65 2.04 -4.71
N ASN A 16 -1.10 3.29 -4.55
CA ASN A 16 -0.35 4.45 -5.02
C ASN A 16 0.98 4.60 -4.28
N HIS A 17 0.99 4.40 -2.96
CA HIS A 17 2.21 4.43 -2.17
C HIS A 17 3.20 3.33 -2.57
N LEU A 18 2.72 2.10 -2.79
CA LEU A 18 3.55 1.01 -3.31
C LEU A 18 4.17 1.34 -4.67
N GLN A 19 3.43 2.01 -5.57
CA GLN A 19 3.98 2.47 -6.84
C GLN A 19 5.05 3.55 -6.68
N LEU A 20 4.93 4.43 -5.69
CA LEU A 20 5.96 5.42 -5.39
C LEU A 20 7.24 4.75 -4.89
N LEU A 21 7.12 3.80 -3.96
CA LEU A 21 8.28 3.07 -3.43
C LEU A 21 9.00 2.23 -4.50
N GLU A 22 8.26 1.57 -5.41
CA GLU A 22 8.89 0.84 -6.52
C GLU A 22 9.60 1.78 -7.51
N ARG A 23 9.10 3.00 -7.70
CA ARG A 23 9.79 4.03 -8.49
C ARG A 23 11.04 4.51 -7.77
N GLU A 24 10.95 4.78 -6.48
CA GLU A 24 12.10 5.14 -5.64
C GLU A 24 13.18 4.06 -5.73
N ARG A 25 12.82 2.79 -5.56
CA ARG A 25 13.75 1.66 -5.70
C ARG A 25 14.44 1.64 -7.06
N ALA A 26 13.68 1.83 -8.14
CA ALA A 26 14.23 1.88 -9.48
C ALA A 26 15.17 3.08 -9.67
N SER A 27 14.85 4.24 -9.10
CA SER A 27 15.69 5.43 -9.13
C SER A 27 16.95 5.28 -8.27
N ALA A 28 16.83 4.77 -7.04
CA ALA A 28 17.93 4.56 -6.11
C ALA A 28 18.99 3.62 -6.69
N ALA A 29 18.56 2.56 -7.38
CA ALA A 29 19.44 1.61 -8.07
C ALA A 29 20.34 2.25 -9.15
N LEU A 30 20.04 3.48 -9.58
CA LEU A 30 20.83 4.24 -10.57
C LEU A 30 21.71 5.31 -9.92
N THR A 31 21.82 5.32 -8.58
CA THR A 31 22.57 6.31 -7.80
C THR A 31 23.51 5.60 -6.81
N PRO A 32 24.40 6.33 -6.12
CA PRO A 32 25.24 5.75 -5.06
C PRO A 32 24.44 5.12 -3.90
N LEU A 33 23.14 5.40 -3.77
CA LEU A 33 22.27 4.71 -2.79
C LEU A 33 22.18 3.21 -3.05
N ALA A 34 22.46 2.75 -4.27
CA ALA A 34 22.51 1.32 -4.58
C ALA A 34 23.56 0.57 -3.74
N ASP A 35 24.64 1.25 -3.32
CA ASP A 35 25.70 0.69 -2.49
C ASP A 35 25.43 0.87 -0.98
N ASP A 36 24.40 1.63 -0.61
CA ASP A 36 23.95 1.77 0.77
C ASP A 36 23.01 0.61 1.14
N ALA A 37 23.61 -0.45 1.68
CA ALA A 37 22.88 -1.66 2.06
C ALA A 37 21.81 -1.41 3.14
N SER A 38 22.00 -0.44 4.03
CA SER A 38 21.01 -0.12 5.07
C SER A 38 19.78 0.51 4.43
N TYR A 39 20.00 1.54 3.60
CA TYR A 39 18.92 2.20 2.89
C TYR A 39 18.14 1.24 1.98
N MET A 40 18.84 0.40 1.22
CA MET A 40 18.19 -0.56 0.33
C MET A 40 17.41 -1.65 1.08
N ALA A 41 17.88 -2.06 2.26
CA ALA A 41 17.15 -2.97 3.14
C ALA A 41 15.88 -2.32 3.69
N ASP A 42 15.99 -1.11 4.24
CA ASP A 42 14.85 -0.36 4.78
C ASP A 42 13.77 -0.13 3.69
N LEU A 43 14.19 0.25 2.48
CA LEU A 43 13.28 0.44 1.35
C LEU A 43 12.58 -0.86 0.94
N MET A 44 13.27 -2.01 1.01
CA MET A 44 12.66 -3.30 0.72
C MET A 44 11.68 -3.76 1.81
N ASP A 45 12.02 -3.51 3.08
CA ASP A 45 11.15 -3.78 4.21
C ASP A 45 9.87 -2.93 4.13
N GLU A 46 9.98 -1.64 3.79
CA GLU A 46 8.83 -0.77 3.60
C GLU A 46 7.94 -1.25 2.45
N ILE A 47 8.52 -1.60 1.29
CA ILE A 47 7.78 -2.19 0.17
C ILE A 47 7.03 -3.46 0.59
N GLY A 48 7.66 -4.32 1.39
CA GLY A 48 7.05 -5.55 1.92
C GLY A 48 5.88 -5.26 2.87
N ALA A 49 6.05 -4.31 3.78
CA ALA A 49 5.04 -3.88 4.73
C ALA A 49 3.82 -3.27 4.03
N VAL A 50 4.05 -2.33 3.11
CA VAL A 50 2.99 -1.65 2.36
C VAL A 50 2.24 -2.61 1.45
N ARG A 51 2.94 -3.58 0.82
CA ARG A 51 2.29 -4.64 0.03
C ARG A 51 1.36 -5.50 0.87
N SER A 52 1.78 -5.87 2.07
CA SER A 52 0.96 -6.65 3.00
C SER A 52 -0.27 -5.86 3.45
N ALA A 53 -0.08 -4.57 3.79
CA ALA A 53 -1.16 -3.66 4.13
C ALA A 53 -2.16 -3.49 2.97
N TYR A 54 -1.67 -3.33 1.74
CA TYR A 54 -2.52 -3.21 0.54
C TYR A 54 -3.42 -4.43 0.37
N VAL A 55 -2.88 -5.64 0.49
CA VAL A 55 -3.66 -6.88 0.38
C VAL A 55 -4.72 -6.95 1.47
N GLY A 56 -4.35 -6.63 2.72
CA GLY A 56 -5.28 -6.60 3.84
C GLY A 56 -6.43 -5.61 3.64
N ALA A 57 -6.11 -4.39 3.20
CA ALA A 57 -7.09 -3.35 2.91
C ALA A 57 -8.00 -3.77 1.75
N ALA A 58 -7.44 -4.26 0.64
CA ALA A 58 -8.21 -4.67 -0.54
C ALA A 58 -9.21 -5.79 -0.23
N VAL A 59 -8.78 -6.82 0.50
CA VAL A 59 -9.67 -7.92 0.90
C VAL A 59 -10.75 -7.43 1.86
N THR A 60 -10.41 -6.56 2.81
CA THR A 60 -11.37 -5.97 3.75
C THR A 60 -12.42 -5.11 3.05
N GLU A 61 -12.01 -4.27 2.12
CA GLU A 61 -12.91 -3.45 1.31
C GLU A 61 -13.85 -4.32 0.46
N ILE A 62 -13.32 -5.36 -0.22
CA ILE A 62 -14.13 -6.31 -1.01
C ILE A 62 -15.14 -7.04 -0.12
N ALA A 63 -14.72 -7.54 1.04
CA ALA A 63 -15.61 -8.23 1.97
C ALA A 63 -16.71 -7.30 2.48
N SER A 64 -16.36 -6.04 2.79
CA SER A 64 -17.32 -5.02 3.23
C SER A 64 -18.34 -4.67 2.14
N LEU A 65 -17.88 -4.51 0.89
CA LEU A 65 -18.77 -4.28 -0.26
C LEU A 65 -19.71 -5.46 -0.51
N ARG A 66 -19.20 -6.70 -0.42
CA ARG A 66 -20.04 -7.90 -0.53
C ARG A 66 -21.08 -7.97 0.57
N ALA A 67 -20.69 -7.74 1.82
CA ALA A 67 -21.62 -7.71 2.94
C ALA A 67 -22.72 -6.64 2.78
N ALA A 68 -22.40 -5.49 2.18
CA ALA A 68 -23.38 -4.45 1.87
C ALA A 68 -24.37 -4.86 0.75
N LEU A 69 -23.92 -5.68 -0.22
CA LEU A 69 -24.76 -6.19 -1.30
C LEU A 69 -25.64 -7.37 -0.88
N ASP A 70 -25.12 -8.24 -0.01
CA ASP A 70 -25.83 -9.43 0.49
C ASP A 70 -26.75 -9.11 1.70
N ALA A 71 -26.75 -7.86 2.17
CA ALA A 71 -27.71 -7.39 3.16
C ALA A 71 -29.14 -7.46 2.57
N PRO A 72 -30.18 -7.83 3.36
CA PRO A 72 -31.54 -7.90 2.85
C PRO A 72 -31.92 -6.57 2.20
N LEU A 73 -32.30 -6.60 0.92
CA LEU A 73 -33.02 -5.48 0.30
C LEU A 73 -34.35 -5.37 1.03
N ILE A 74 -34.39 -4.53 2.06
CA ILE A 74 -35.66 -4.10 2.66
C ILE A 74 -36.32 -3.19 1.63
N GLY A 75 -37.22 -3.79 0.84
CA GLY A 75 -38.18 -3.11 -0.02
C GLY A 75 -39.39 -2.64 0.77
#